data_AF-A0A518AY21-F1
#
_entry.id   AF-A0A518AY21-F1
#
_cell.length_a   1.000
_cell.length_b   1.000
_cell.length_c   1.000
_cell.angle_alpha   90.00
_cell.angle_beta   90.00
_cell.angle_gamma   90.00
#
_symmetry.space_group_name_H-M   'P 1'
#
loop_
_entity.id
_entity.type
_entity.pdbx_description
1 polymer ?
#
loop_
_entity_poly.entity_id
_entity_poly.type
_entity_poly.pdbx_seq_one_letter_code
_entity_poly.pdbx_strand_id
1 'polypeptide(L)'
;MTLVGMRDGEDVYCFVYPVAMWGRIREIRTNKGTLHRMYYVIKVLLTAGLVVAVSEASKRSSLLGGLLASLPLVSFFGMIWLYTETGNTQKVADLSRSVFWLVLPSLPFFLLLPVLLRKGWGFYGSLIVSTILMVGLYSVMVLALRRAGVEL
;
A
#
# COMPACT_ATOMS: atom_id res chain seq x y z
N MET A 1 11.51 33.70 -1.66
CA MET A 1 12.49 34.36 -0.78
C MET A 1 13.17 33.26 0.03
N THR A 2 14.48 33.20 -0.11
CA THR A 2 15.51 32.25 0.37
C THR A 2 15.32 31.81 1.85
N LEU A 3 15.69 30.60 2.29
CA LEU A 3 17.06 30.06 2.31
C LEU A 3 17.14 28.53 2.23
N VAL A 4 18.11 28.09 1.44
CA VAL A 4 18.74 26.76 1.46
C VAL A 4 19.48 26.60 2.80
N GLY A 5 19.21 25.49 3.48
CA GLY A 5 19.97 25.02 4.65
C GLY A 5 20.10 23.51 4.57
N MET A 6 21.03 23.04 3.73
CA MET A 6 21.35 21.63 3.58
C MET A 6 22.29 21.23 4.73
N ARG A 7 21.80 20.45 5.70
CA ARG A 7 22.62 19.76 6.69
C ARG A 7 21.95 18.46 7.12
N ASP A 8 22.56 17.36 6.68
CA ASP A 8 22.41 15.98 7.17
C ASP A 8 20.99 15.41 7.30
N GLY A 9 20.43 15.05 6.14
CA GLY A 9 20.17 13.63 5.88
C GLY A 9 18.93 12.96 6.49
N GLU A 10 18.08 13.62 7.29
CA GLU A 10 16.80 13.03 7.74
C GLU A 10 15.68 14.07 7.94
N ASP A 11 15.01 14.46 6.85
CA ASP A 11 13.78 15.25 6.90
C ASP A 11 12.63 14.56 6.13
N VAL A 12 11.88 13.67 6.80
CA VAL A 12 10.58 13.17 6.28
C VAL A 12 9.46 13.13 7.34
N TYR A 13 9.66 13.65 8.56
CA TYR A 13 8.64 13.54 9.61
C TYR A 13 8.28 14.87 10.27
N CYS A 14 7.86 15.85 9.46
CA CYS A 14 7.25 17.09 9.94
C CYS A 14 5.93 17.36 9.23
N PHE A 15 4.83 16.73 9.68
CA PHE A 15 3.50 17.30 9.40
C PHE A 15 2.39 17.03 10.46
N VAL A 16 2.60 16.24 11.53
CA VAL A 16 1.45 15.84 12.38
C VAL A 16 1.72 15.86 13.89
N TYR A 17 2.57 16.74 14.44
CA TYR A 17 2.60 16.91 15.90
C TYR A 17 2.74 18.38 16.33
N PRO A 18 1.87 18.87 17.25
CA PRO A 18 1.95 20.21 17.79
C PRO A 18 3.24 20.37 18.64
N VAL A 19 3.98 21.45 18.34
CA VAL A 19 5.30 21.85 18.89
C VAL A 19 5.34 21.93 20.43
N ALA A 20 4.18 21.98 21.10
CA ALA A 20 4.08 22.04 22.57
C ALA A 20 4.49 20.74 23.29
N MET A 21 4.54 19.60 22.59
CA MET A 21 4.91 18.29 23.18
C MET A 21 6.43 18.03 23.21
N TRP A 22 7.24 18.98 22.74
CA TRP A 22 8.68 18.77 22.54
C TRP A 22 9.53 18.92 23.82
N GLY A 23 9.02 19.63 24.84
CA GLY A 23 9.75 19.87 26.09
C GLY A 23 9.87 18.65 27.01
N ARG A 24 8.94 17.68 26.90
CA ARG A 24 8.85 16.51 27.80
C ARG A 24 9.46 15.22 27.21
N ILE A 25 9.75 15.20 25.91
CA ILE A 25 10.25 14.00 25.20
C ILE A 25 11.78 13.86 25.27
N ARG A 26 12.51 14.93 25.60
CA ARG A 26 13.98 14.91 25.62
C ARG A 26 14.58 13.99 26.68
N GLU A 27 13.91 13.76 27.80
CA GLU A 27 14.47 13.03 28.94
C GLU A 27 14.21 11.50 28.93
N ILE A 28 13.26 11.02 28.10
CA ILE A 28 12.95 9.58 27.94
C ILE A 28 13.78 8.93 26.81
N ARG A 29 14.66 9.68 26.14
CA ARG A 29 15.36 9.26 24.90
C ARG A 29 16.69 8.51 25.11
N THR A 30 17.25 8.44 26.32
CA THR A 30 18.61 7.88 26.48
C THR A 30 18.65 6.35 26.64
N ASN A 31 17.57 5.70 27.11
CA ASN A 31 17.54 4.23 27.36
C ASN A 31 16.55 3.44 26.47
N LYS A 32 15.71 4.12 25.66
CA LYS A 32 14.72 3.47 24.76
C LYS A 32 15.21 3.24 23.32
N GLY A 33 16.40 3.71 22.94
CA GLY A 33 16.87 3.71 21.54
C GLY A 33 17.31 2.35 21.00
N THR A 34 17.78 1.42 21.84
CA THR A 34 18.25 0.10 21.40
C THR A 34 17.11 -0.93 21.35
N LEU A 35 16.26 -0.94 22.39
CA LEU A 35 15.09 -1.84 22.44
C LEU A 35 14.06 -1.56 21.34
N HIS A 36 13.86 -0.30 20.96
CA HIS A 36 12.94 0.06 19.89
C HIS A 36 13.46 -0.37 18.51
N ARG A 37 14.78 -0.24 18.26
CA ARG A 37 15.40 -0.70 17.02
C ARG A 37 15.36 -2.22 16.89
N MET A 38 15.65 -2.97 17.96
CA MET A 38 15.55 -4.43 17.94
C MET A 38 14.11 -4.91 17.73
N TYR A 39 13.14 -4.28 18.39
CA TYR A 39 11.71 -4.60 18.18
C TYR A 39 11.28 -4.33 16.73
N TYR A 40 11.70 -3.20 16.15
CA TYR A 40 11.37 -2.86 14.76
C TYR A 40 12.02 -3.82 13.76
N VAL A 41 13.29 -4.17 13.96
CA VAL A 41 14.02 -5.14 13.12
C VAL A 41 13.36 -6.52 13.18
N ILE A 42 12.99 -7.00 14.38
CA ILE A 42 12.30 -8.28 14.55
C ILE A 42 10.93 -8.24 13.84
N LYS A 43 10.20 -7.13 13.94
CA LYS A 43 8.90 -6.95 13.28
C LYS A 43 9.01 -6.96 11.76
N VAL A 44 10.05 -6.31 11.21
CA VAL A 44 10.35 -6.32 9.77
C VAL A 44 10.74 -7.71 9.30
N LEU A 45 11.61 -8.43 10.03
CA LEU A 45 12.00 -9.79 9.67
C LEU A 45 10.83 -10.78 9.69
N LEU A 46 9.93 -10.66 10.68
CA LEU A 46 8.71 -11.47 10.76
C LEU A 46 7.75 -11.20 9.60
N THR A 47 7.51 -9.93 9.27
CA THR A 47 6.62 -9.56 8.16
C THR A 47 7.20 -9.92 6.81
N ALA A 48 8.49 -9.68 6.60
CA ALA A 48 9.20 -10.10 5.39
C ALA A 48 9.20 -11.63 5.24
N GLY A 49 9.51 -12.37 6.31
CA GLY A 49 9.48 -13.83 6.32
C GLY A 49 8.10 -14.40 6.01
N LEU A 50 7.04 -13.81 6.59
CA LEU A 50 5.66 -14.18 6.28
C LEU A 50 5.31 -13.93 4.81
N VAL A 51 5.65 -12.75 4.27
CA VAL A 51 5.38 -12.40 2.87
C VAL A 51 6.14 -13.32 1.91
N VAL A 52 7.40 -13.67 2.23
CA VAL A 52 8.19 -14.61 1.44
C VAL A 52 7.59 -16.01 1.52
N ALA A 53 7.21 -16.49 2.71
CA ALA A 53 6.59 -17.82 2.87
C ALA A 53 5.28 -17.94 2.07
N VAL A 54 4.44 -16.91 2.09
CA VAL A 54 3.22 -16.82 1.28
C VAL A 54 3.55 -16.80 -0.22
N SER A 55 4.56 -16.03 -0.62
CA SER A 55 4.99 -15.93 -2.03
C SER A 55 5.55 -17.26 -2.55
N GLU A 56 6.31 -17.98 -1.74
CA GLU A 56 6.82 -19.32 -2.06
C GLU A 56 5.68 -20.36 -2.13
N ALA A 57 4.69 -20.28 -1.24
CA ALA A 57 3.49 -21.11 -1.30
C ALA A 57 2.67 -20.86 -2.59
N SER A 58 2.58 -19.60 -3.02
CA SER A 58 1.95 -19.18 -4.29
C SER A 58 2.64 -19.78 -5.52
N LYS A 59 3.98 -19.87 -5.53
CA LYS A 59 4.74 -20.45 -6.66
C LYS A 59 4.49 -21.94 -6.87
N ARG A 60 4.17 -22.70 -5.81
CA ARG A 60 3.94 -24.16 -5.93
C ARG A 60 2.64 -24.54 -6.62
N SER A 61 1.64 -23.65 -6.70
CA SER A 61 0.43 -23.94 -7.47
C SER A 61 -0.18 -22.67 -8.08
N SER A 62 -0.43 -22.68 -9.39
CA SER A 62 -1.05 -21.54 -10.08
C SER A 62 -2.44 -21.19 -9.55
N LEU A 63 -3.20 -22.17 -9.03
CA LEU A 63 -4.52 -21.93 -8.42
C LEU A 63 -4.39 -21.22 -7.06
N LEU A 64 -3.50 -21.66 -6.18
CA LEU A 64 -3.26 -20.93 -4.92
C LEU A 64 -2.60 -19.58 -5.20
N GLY A 65 -1.78 -19.46 -6.23
CA GLY A 65 -1.19 -18.18 -6.62
C GLY A 65 -2.24 -17.17 -7.09
N GLY A 66 -3.25 -17.60 -7.86
CA GLY A 66 -4.39 -16.76 -8.22
C GLY A 66 -5.24 -16.36 -7.01
N LEU A 67 -5.54 -17.31 -6.11
CA LEU A 67 -6.27 -17.04 -4.86
C LEU A 67 -5.51 -16.08 -3.94
N LEU A 68 -4.22 -16.30 -3.74
CA LEU A 68 -3.35 -15.45 -2.91
C LEU A 68 -3.08 -14.09 -3.58
N ALA A 69 -3.09 -14.01 -4.90
CA ALA A 69 -3.04 -12.72 -5.60
C ALA A 69 -4.35 -11.95 -5.47
N SER A 70 -5.49 -12.65 -5.45
CA SER A 70 -6.83 -12.06 -5.25
C SER A 70 -7.09 -11.65 -3.79
N LEU A 71 -6.43 -12.32 -2.84
CA LEU A 71 -6.46 -12.00 -1.42
C LEU A 71 -5.27 -11.10 -1.10
N PRO A 72 -5.43 -9.76 -1.01
CA PRO A 72 -4.34 -8.88 -0.63
C PRO A 72 -4.02 -9.11 0.86
N LEU A 73 -3.24 -10.14 1.16
CA LEU A 73 -2.87 -10.52 2.51
C LEU A 73 -2.17 -9.37 3.22
N VAL A 74 -1.38 -8.59 2.49
CA VAL A 74 -0.78 -7.34 2.99
C VAL A 74 -1.85 -6.36 3.47
N SER A 75 -2.91 -6.11 2.68
CA SER A 75 -4.00 -5.23 3.10
C SER A 75 -4.82 -5.83 4.24
N PHE A 76 -5.01 -7.15 4.26
CA PHE A 76 -5.71 -7.85 5.34
C PHE A 76 -4.96 -7.70 6.68
N PHE A 77 -3.66 -7.98 6.71
CA PHE A 77 -2.83 -7.77 7.90
C PHE A 77 -2.73 -6.28 8.27
N GLY A 78 -2.67 -5.39 7.28
CA GLY A 78 -2.71 -3.95 7.49
C GLY A 78 -3.98 -3.49 8.20
N MET A 79 -5.15 -4.01 7.82
CA MET A 79 -6.43 -3.70 8.48
C MET A 79 -6.49 -4.24 9.91
N ILE A 80 -6.01 -5.46 10.14
CA ILE A 80 -5.94 -6.05 11.50
C ILE A 80 -5.06 -5.17 12.39
N TRP A 81 -3.88 -4.78 11.91
CA TRP A 81 -2.96 -3.97 12.70
C TRP A 81 -3.47 -2.54 12.90
N LEU A 82 -4.08 -1.93 11.88
CA LEU A 82 -4.73 -0.63 12.02
C LEU A 82 -5.84 -0.66 13.09
N TYR A 83 -6.63 -1.74 13.12
CA TYR A 83 -7.66 -1.94 14.13
C TYR A 83 -7.05 -2.14 15.53
N THR A 84 -5.96 -2.91 15.66
CA THR A 84 -5.32 -3.14 16.97
C THR A 84 -4.63 -1.89 17.52
N GLU A 85 -4.09 -1.02 16.67
CA GLU A 85 -3.47 0.24 17.11
C GLU A 85 -4.47 1.36 17.36
N THR A 86 -5.50 1.48 16.52
CA THR A 86 -6.39 2.65 16.56
C THR A 86 -7.70 2.37 17.29
N GLY A 87 -8.13 1.10 17.38
CA GLY A 87 -9.44 0.71 17.90
C GLY A 87 -10.64 1.28 17.15
N ASN A 88 -10.41 1.98 16.03
CA ASN A 88 -11.42 2.76 15.33
C ASN A 88 -11.87 2.00 14.06
N THR A 89 -13.09 1.49 14.10
CA THR A 89 -13.73 0.77 13.00
C THR A 89 -13.95 1.63 11.76
N GLN A 90 -14.08 2.95 11.93
CA GLN A 90 -14.32 3.87 10.81
C GLN A 90 -13.12 3.94 9.87
N LYS A 91 -11.90 3.99 10.41
CA LYS A 91 -10.68 3.99 9.59
C LYS A 91 -10.51 2.68 8.81
N VAL A 92 -10.93 1.56 9.38
CA VAL A 92 -10.93 0.26 8.69
C VAL A 92 -11.96 0.26 7.55
N ALA A 93 -13.14 0.83 7.78
CA ALA A 93 -14.18 0.97 6.76
C ALA A 93 -13.74 1.88 5.60
N ASP A 94 -13.11 3.02 5.89
CA ASP A 94 -12.60 3.95 4.88
C ASP A 94 -11.47 3.31 4.05
N LEU A 95 -10.56 2.59 4.70
CA LEU A 95 -9.49 1.85 4.03
C LEU A 95 -10.06 0.75 3.13
N SER A 96 -11.03 -0.02 3.63
CA SER A 96 -11.70 -1.07 2.86
C SER A 96 -12.42 -0.50 1.63
N ARG A 97 -13.14 0.62 1.79
CA ARG A 97 -13.82 1.32 0.68
C ARG A 97 -12.82 1.83 -0.36
N SER A 98 -11.69 2.36 0.09
CA SER A 98 -10.61 2.82 -0.79
C SER A 98 -10.03 1.66 -1.62
N VAL A 99 -9.72 0.53 -0.98
CA VAL A 99 -9.22 -0.67 -1.67
C VAL A 99 -10.26 -1.19 -2.66
N PHE A 100 -11.54 -1.25 -2.28
CA PHE A 100 -12.62 -1.69 -3.16
C PHE A 100 -12.69 -0.85 -4.46
N TRP A 101 -12.61 0.48 -4.35
CA TRP A 101 -12.59 1.37 -5.51
C TRP A 101 -11.35 1.18 -6.39
N LEU A 102 -10.18 0.87 -5.82
CA LEU A 102 -8.94 0.62 -6.57
C LEU A 102 -8.92 -0.74 -7.28
N VAL A 103 -9.68 -1.72 -6.78
CA VAL A 103 -9.77 -3.05 -7.40
C VAL A 103 -10.63 -3.02 -8.68
N LEU A 104 -11.70 -2.23 -8.72
CA LEU A 104 -12.57 -2.08 -9.89
C LEU A 104 -11.84 -1.75 -11.21
N PRO A 105 -10.96 -0.73 -11.30
CA PRO A 105 -10.23 -0.41 -12.53
C PRO A 105 -9.13 -1.42 -12.87
N SER A 106 -8.65 -2.22 -11.90
CA SER A 106 -7.62 -3.25 -12.16
C SER A 106 -8.19 -4.60 -12.61
N LEU A 107 -9.47 -4.90 -12.35
CA LEU A 107 -10.12 -6.13 -12.84
C LEU A 107 -10.08 -6.28 -14.38
N PRO A 108 -10.40 -5.24 -15.18
CA PRO A 108 -10.32 -5.33 -16.64
C PRO A 108 -8.91 -5.61 -17.15
N PHE A 109 -7.86 -5.13 -16.47
CA PHE A 109 -6.47 -5.44 -16.81
C PHE A 109 -6.19 -6.95 -16.74
N PHE A 110 -6.63 -7.60 -15.65
CA PHE A 110 -6.45 -9.05 -15.45
C PHE A 110 -7.23 -9.90 -16.45
N LEU A 111 -8.35 -9.40 -16.98
CA LEU A 111 -9.11 -10.06 -18.04
C LEU A 111 -8.54 -9.80 -19.44
N LEU A 112 -8.10 -8.57 -19.72
CA LEU A 112 -7.63 -8.17 -21.03
C LEU A 112 -6.28 -8.83 -21.40
N LEU A 113 -5.37 -8.91 -20.43
CA LEU A 113 -4.04 -9.48 -20.62
C LEU A 113 -4.06 -10.93 -21.16
N PRO A 114 -4.75 -11.91 -20.51
CA PRO A 114 -4.81 -13.28 -21.03
C PRO A 114 -5.56 -13.37 -22.36
N VAL A 115 -6.54 -12.49 -22.61
CA VAL A 115 -7.25 -12.46 -23.90
C VAL A 115 -6.33 -12.01 -25.04
N LEU A 116 -5.52 -10.96 -24.83
CA LEU A 116 -4.56 -10.50 -25.84
C LEU A 116 -3.43 -11.51 -26.05
N LEU A 117 -2.93 -12.15 -24.98
CA LEU A 117 -1.95 -13.23 -25.07
C LEU A 117 -2.48 -14.41 -25.90
N ARG A 118 -3.75 -14.80 -25.71
CA ARG A 118 -4.40 -15.85 -26.50
C ARG A 118 -4.63 -15.46 -27.97
N LYS A 119 -4.77 -14.17 -28.26
CA LYS A 119 -4.86 -13.63 -29.63
C LYS A 119 -3.51 -13.56 -30.36
N GLY A 120 -2.42 -14.00 -29.73
CA GLY A 120 -1.08 -14.00 -30.33
C GLY A 120 -0.39 -12.63 -30.33
N TRP A 121 -0.92 -11.65 -29.59
CA TRP A 121 -0.20 -10.40 -29.36
C TRP A 121 1.00 -10.71 -28.46
N GLY A 122 2.19 -10.24 -28.85
CA GLY A 122 3.40 -10.40 -28.05
C GLY A 122 3.21 -9.93 -26.61
N PHE A 123 3.92 -10.55 -25.67
CA PHE A 123 3.78 -10.30 -24.23
C PHE A 123 3.85 -8.81 -23.87
N TYR A 124 4.86 -8.11 -24.39
CA TYR A 124 5.06 -6.69 -24.14
C TYR A 124 3.95 -5.80 -24.73
N GLY A 125 3.47 -6.12 -25.93
CA GLY A 125 2.35 -5.39 -26.55
C GLY A 125 1.06 -5.54 -25.76
N SER A 126 0.79 -6.78 -25.30
CA SER A 126 -0.37 -7.09 -24.46
C SER A 126 -0.34 -6.34 -23.12
N LEU A 127 0.85 -6.23 -22.51
CA LEU A 127 1.06 -5.47 -21.28
C LEU A 127 0.80 -3.98 -21.47
N ILE A 128 1.37 -3.37 -22.51
CA ILE A 128 1.22 -1.92 -22.76
C ILE A 128 -0.25 -1.57 -22.98
N VAL A 129 -0.96 -2.33 -23.83
CA VAL A 129 -2.38 -2.07 -24.12
C VAL A 129 -3.24 -2.23 -22.87
N SER A 130 -3.02 -3.30 -22.10
CA SER A 130 -3.78 -3.53 -20.87
C SER A 130 -3.52 -2.42 -19.84
N THR A 131 -2.27 -1.94 -19.74
CA THR A 131 -1.90 -0.83 -18.85
C THR A 131 -2.56 0.47 -19.26
N ILE A 132 -2.56 0.81 -20.56
CA ILE A 132 -3.22 2.02 -21.06
C ILE A 132 -4.73 1.96 -20.77
N LEU A 133 -5.36 0.80 -20.96
CA LEU A 133 -6.77 0.61 -20.62
C LEU A 133 -7.03 0.87 -19.12
N MET A 134 -6.20 0.30 -18.25
CA MET A 134 -6.31 0.47 -16.79
C MET A 134 -6.19 1.94 -16.38
N VAL A 135 -5.20 2.67 -16.93
CA VAL A 135 -5.00 4.11 -16.66
C VAL A 135 -6.19 4.93 -17.17
N GLY A 136 -6.74 4.58 -18.34
CA GLY A 136 -7.94 5.20 -18.88
C GLY A 136 -9.15 5.01 -17.95
N LEU A 137 -9.39 3.78 -17.49
CA LEU A 137 -10.46 3.48 -16.54
C LEU A 137 -10.29 4.21 -15.21
N TYR A 138 -9.07 4.27 -14.69
CA TYR A 138 -8.76 5.01 -13.47
C TYR A 138 -9.07 6.49 -13.64
N SER A 139 -8.70 7.07 -14.79
CA SER A 139 -8.98 8.47 -15.10
C SER A 139 -10.49 8.74 -15.17
N VAL A 140 -11.25 7.87 -15.82
CA VAL A 140 -12.73 7.94 -15.88
C VAL A 140 -13.34 7.84 -14.49
N MET A 141 -12.83 6.93 -13.65
CA MET A 141 -13.29 6.77 -12.26
C MET A 141 -13.04 8.04 -11.44
N VAL A 142 -11.83 8.60 -11.48
CA VAL A 142 -11.50 9.85 -10.79
C VAL A 142 -12.35 11.02 -11.30
N LEU A 143 -12.57 11.11 -12.62
CA LEU A 143 -13.46 12.11 -13.21
C LEU A 143 -14.91 11.94 -12.75
N ALA A 144 -15.39 10.71 -12.65
CA ALA A 144 -16.74 10.42 -12.14
C ALA A 144 -16.88 10.81 -10.66
N LEU A 145 -15.89 10.49 -9.82
CA LEU A 145 -15.87 10.89 -8.40
C LEU A 145 -15.80 12.41 -8.24
N ARG A 146 -14.96 13.08 -9.05
CA ARG A 146 -14.91 14.55 -9.11
C ARG A 146 -16.24 15.17 -9.51
N ARG A 147 -16.93 14.58 -10.50
CA ARG A 147 -18.28 15.03 -10.90
C ARG A 147 -19.35 14.73 -9.87
N ALA A 148 -19.17 13.72 -9.04
CA ALA A 148 -20.04 13.41 -7.91
C ALA A 148 -19.82 14.33 -6.69
N GLY A 149 -18.92 15.33 -6.79
CA GLY A 149 -18.70 16.32 -5.74
C GLY A 149 -17.87 15.83 -4.56
N VAL A 150 -17.18 14.70 -4.69
CA VAL A 150 -16.24 14.20 -3.69
C VAL A 150 -14.87 14.77 -4.00
N GLU A 151 -14.47 15.84 -3.32
CA GLU A 151 -13.08 16.26 -3.28
C GLU A 151 -12.30 15.19 -2.50
N LEU A 152 -11.41 14.47 -3.19
CA LEU A 152 -10.41 13.61 -2.56
C LEU A 152 -9.29 14.45 -1.96
#